data_AF-A0A7L3YXL7-F1
#
_entry.id   AF-A0A7L3YXL7-F1
#
_cell.length_a   1.000
_cell.length_b   1.000
_cell.length_c   1.000
_cell.angle_alpha   90.00
_cell.angle_beta   90.00
_cell.angle_gamma   90.00
#
_symmetry.space_group_name_H-M   'P 1'
#
loop_
_entity.id
_entity.type
_entity.pdbx_description
1 polymer ?
#
loop_
_entity_poly.entity_id
_entity_poly.type
_entity_poly.pdbx_seq_one_letter_code
_entity_poly.pdbx_strand_id
1 'polypeptide(L)' 'METGTKQFGMCISDSQNGFADYGCMLQIRNVHFLPDGRSVVDTVGGKRFRVLRRGMKDGYCTADIEYLEDVKVS' A
#
# COMPACT_ATOMS: atom_id res chain seq x y z
N MET A 1 -6.18 6.49 -18.40
CA MET A 1 -5.73 5.44 -17.47
C MET A 1 -4.50 6.01 -16.79
N GLU A 2 -4.62 6.52 -15.56
CA GLU A 2 -3.44 6.98 -14.82
C GLU A 2 -2.56 5.75 -14.61
N THR A 3 -1.52 5.61 -15.43
CA THR A 3 -0.54 4.54 -15.30
C THR A 3 0.31 4.89 -14.07
N GLY A 4 -0.27 4.63 -12.89
CA GLY A 4 0.35 4.86 -11.60
C GLY A 4 1.66 4.10 -11.49
N THR A 5 2.47 4.50 -10.52
CA THR A 5 3.87 4.13 -10.26
C THR A 5 4.17 2.63 -10.05
N LYS A 6 3.29 1.71 -10.49
CA LYS A 6 3.30 0.27 -10.19
C LYS A 6 3.48 0.01 -8.69
N GLN A 7 2.88 0.85 -7.87
CA GLN A 7 3.03 0.83 -6.42
C GLN A 7 1.69 1.12 -5.72
N PHE A 8 1.52 0.54 -4.54
CA PHE A 8 0.40 0.82 -3.64
C PHE A 8 0.80 0.58 -2.18
N GLY A 9 0.13 1.26 -1.26
CA GLY A 9 0.34 1.05 0.18
C GLY A 9 -0.44 -0.17 0.68
N MET A 10 0.20 -0.97 1.54
CA MET A 10 -0.47 -2.06 2.26
C MET A 10 -0.42 -1.80 3.77
N CYS A 11 -1.58 -1.91 4.41
CA CYS A 11 -1.76 -1.86 5.85
C CYS A 11 -2.59 -3.07 6.31
N ILE A 12 -2.39 -3.49 7.55
CA ILE A 12 -3.27 -4.49 8.18
C ILE A 12 -4.62 -3.83 8.49
N SER A 13 -5.71 -4.59 8.35
CA SER A 13 -7.05 -4.14 8.71
C SER A 13 -7.12 -3.77 10.19
N ASP A 14 -7.73 -2.64 10.49
CA ASP A 14 -7.97 -2.19 11.87
C ASP A 14 -9.46 -1.93 12.06
N SER A 15 -10.06 -2.50 13.10
CA SER A 15 -11.51 -2.41 13.31
C SER A 15 -11.98 -1.02 13.71
N GLN A 16 -11.11 -0.17 14.25
CA GLN A 16 -11.45 1.17 14.70
C GLN A 16 -11.22 2.22 13.59
N ASN A 17 -10.09 2.12 12.88
CA ASN A 17 -9.64 3.12 11.92
C ASN A 17 -9.73 2.67 10.45
N GLY A 18 -10.29 1.48 10.19
CA GLY A 18 -10.33 0.81 8.89
C GLY A 18 -9.01 0.11 8.56
N PHE A 19 -7.88 0.82 8.72
CA PHE A 19 -6.53 0.26 8.56
C PHE A 19 -5.52 0.88 9.53
N ALA A 20 -4.49 0.11 9.86
CA ALA A 20 -3.44 0.46 10.81
C ALA A 20 -2.71 1.78 10.47
N ASP A 21 -2.18 2.45 11.50
CA ASP A 21 -1.43 3.71 11.36
C ASP A 21 -0.10 3.57 10.61
N TYR A 22 0.38 2.34 10.42
CA TYR A 22 1.64 2.04 9.76
C TYR A 22 1.46 0.97 8.70
N GLY A 23 2.24 1.08 7.63
CA GLY A 23 2.23 0.16 6.51
C GLY A 23 3.54 0.18 5.74
N CYS A 24 3.55 -0.46 4.57
CA CYS A 24 4.67 -0.42 3.66
C CYS A 24 4.22 -0.19 2.21
N MET A 25 5.04 0.51 1.45
CA MET A 25 4.84 0.68 0.02
C MET A 25 5.25 -0.60 -0.70
N LEU A 26 4.33 -1.19 -1.45
CA LEU A 26 4.56 -2.38 -2.24
C LEU A 26 4.85 -1.99 -3.69
N GLN A 27 5.87 -2.60 -4.28
CA GLN A 27 6.15 -2.48 -5.71
C GLN A 27 5.66 -3.73 -6.43
N ILE A 28 4.82 -3.55 -7.45
CA ILE A 28 4.30 -4.61 -8.31
C ILE A 28 5.42 -5.11 -9.22
N ARG A 29 5.75 -6.40 -9.10
CA ARG A 29 6.70 -7.11 -9.96
C ARG A 29 5.99 -7.74 -11.14
N ASN A 30 4.87 -8.39 -10.89
CA ASN A 30 4.09 -9.05 -11.92
C ASN A 30 2.60 -9.03 -11.58
N VAL A 31 1.76 -9.22 -12.61
CA VAL A 31 0.33 -9.40 -12.46
C VAL A 31 -0.10 -10.58 -13.34
N HIS A 32 -0.67 -11.60 -12.71
CA HIS A 32 -1.25 -12.75 -13.37
C HIS A 32 -2.77 -12.61 -13.39
N PHE A 33 -3.33 -12.43 -14.58
CA PHE A 33 -4.78 -12.35 -14.77
C PHE A 33 -5.35 -13.76 -14.96
N LEU A 34 -6.35 -14.10 -14.16
CA LEU A 34 -7.05 -15.38 -14.23
C LEU A 34 -8.25 -15.27 -15.17
N PRO A 35 -8.66 -16.36 -15.85
CA PRO A 35 -9.78 -16.33 -16.80
C PRO A 35 -11.14 -15.92 -16.21
N ASP A 36 -11.29 -15.99 -14.88
CA ASP A 36 -12.50 -15.60 -14.15
C ASP A 36 -12.54 -14.12 -13.77
N GLY A 37 -11.58 -13.32 -14.27
CA GLY A 37 -11.50 -11.88 -14.01
C GLY A 37 -10.76 -11.50 -12.73
N ARG A 38 -10.26 -12.47 -11.95
CA ARG A 38 -9.38 -12.20 -10.81
C ARG A 38 -7.96 -11.90 -11.27
N SER A 39 -7.17 -11.29 -10.39
CA SER A 39 -5.74 -11.08 -10.58
C SER A 39 -4.94 -11.49 -9.35
N VAL A 40 -3.78 -12.08 -9.59
CA VAL A 40 -2.73 -12.30 -8.59
C VAL A 40 -1.64 -11.29 -8.84
N VAL A 41 -1.31 -10.48 -7.82
CA VAL A 41 -0.33 -9.41 -7.92
C VAL A 41 0.89 -9.79 -7.09
N ASP A 42 2.01 -10.03 -7.77
CA ASP A 42 3.29 -10.30 -7.11
C ASP A 42 3.93 -8.98 -6.73
N THR A 43 4.28 -8.84 -5.45
CA THR A 43 4.82 -7.59 -4.91
C THR A 43 6.07 -7.80 -4.07
N VAL A 44 6.89 -6.76 -3.98
CA VAL A 44 8.00 -6.68 -3.03
C VAL A 44 7.76 -5.49 -2.10
N GLY A 45 7.86 -5.74 -0.79
CA GLY A 45 7.78 -4.70 0.22
C GLY A 45 9.00 -3.78 0.19
N GLY A 46 8.75 -2.47 0.14
CA GLY A 46 9.77 -1.43 0.14
C GLY A 46 9.72 -0.60 1.42
N LYS A 47 9.62 0.72 1.24
CA LYS A 47 9.69 1.70 2.33
C LYS A 47 8.50 1.55 3.28
N ARG A 48 8.79 1.58 4.58
CA ARG A 48 7.77 1.68 5.64
C ARG A 48 7.25 3.10 5.71
N PHE A 49 5.99 3.27 6.11
CA PHE A 49 5.39 4.58 6.27
C PHE A 49 4.47 4.65 7.49
N ARG A 50 4.22 5.88 7.94
CA ARG A 50 3.17 6.25 8.87
C ARG A 50 2.06 7.00 8.13
N VAL A 51 0.81 6.70 8.46
CA VAL A 51 -0.39 7.36 7.95
C VAL A 51 -0.58 8.69 8.68
N LEU A 52 -0.68 9.79 7.93
CA LEU A 52 -0.97 11.12 8.44
C LEU A 52 -2.47 11.45 8.35
N ARG A 53 -3.09 11.09 7.23
CA ARG A 53 -4.52 11.32 6.97
C ARG A 53 -5.08 10.17 6.14
N ARG A 54 -6.32 9.78 6.45
CA ARG A 54 -7.06 8.73 5.75
C ARG A 54 -8.11 9.34 4.83
N GLY A 55 -8.39 8.68 3.72
CA GLY A 55 -9.38 9.09 2.75
C GLY A 55 -9.97 7.90 1.99
N MET A 56 -10.91 8.23 1.10
CA MET A 56 -11.57 7.28 0.22
C MET A 56 -11.75 7.95 -1.14
N LYS A 57 -11.41 7.25 -2.22
CA LYS A 57 -11.66 7.69 -3.59
C LYS A 57 -12.16 6.51 -4.39
N ASP A 58 -13.36 6.63 -4.97
CA ASP A 58 -13.95 5.59 -5.83
C ASP A 58 -14.01 4.18 -5.18
N GLY A 59 -14.21 4.11 -3.86
CA GLY A 59 -14.24 2.87 -3.11
C GLY A 59 -12.87 2.32 -2.69
N TYR A 60 -11.78 3.00 -3.02
CA TYR A 60 -10.43 2.66 -2.58
C TYR A 60 -9.97 3.54 -1.41
N CYS A 61 -9.43 2.90 -0.37
CA CYS A 61 -8.76 3.60 0.72
C CYS A 61 -7.56 4.38 0.18
N THR A 62 -7.45 5.65 0.56
CA THR A 62 -6.31 6.51 0.27
C THR A 62 -5.70 7.02 1.57
N ALA A 63 -4.42 7.40 1.53
CA ALA A 63 -3.75 7.98 2.68
C ALA A 63 -2.68 8.98 2.26
N ASP A 64 -2.59 10.09 3.00
CA ASP A 64 -1.39 10.90 3.05
C ASP A 64 -0.42 10.24 4.03
N ILE A 65 0.83 10.06 3.63
CA ILE A 65 1.82 9.28 4.38
C ILE A 65 3.14 10.02 4.57
N GLU A 66 3.88 9.62 5.59
CA GLU A 66 5.28 9.97 5.80
C GLU A 66 6.12 8.68 5.79
N TYR A 67 7.23 8.66 5.05
CA TYR A 67 8.14 7.52 5.03
C TYR A 67 8.99 7.45 6.30
N LEU A 68 9.16 6.25 6.82
CA LEU A 68 10.03 6.00 7.96
C LEU A 68 11.46 5.74 7.47
N GLU A 69 12.43 6.37 8.12
CA GLU A 69 13.86 6.10 7.92
C GLU A 69 14.39 5.21 9.04
N ASP A 70 15.28 4.28 8.68
CA ASP A 70 15.92 3.41 9.65
C ASP A 70 17.01 4.17 10.40
N VAL A 71 16.95 4.15 11.73
CA VAL A 71 18.03 4.67 12.56
C VAL A 71 19.14 3.62 12.60
N LYS A 72 20.32 3.97 12.06
CA LYS A 72 21.50 3.10 12.21
C LYS A 72 21.89 3.09 13.69
N VAL A 73 21.95 1.90 14.28
CA VAL A 73 22.59 1.71 15.57
C VAL A 73 24.09 1.59 15.31
N SER A 74 24.85 2.56 15.81
CA SER A 74 26.33 2.60 15.78
C SER A 74 26.94 1.74 16.86
#